data_AF-A0A7D5TCP3-F1
#
_entry.id   AF-A0A7D5TCP3-F1
#
_cell.length_a   1.000
_cell.length_b   1.000
_cell.length_c   1.000
_cell.angle_alpha   90.00
_cell.angle_beta   90.00
_cell.angle_gamma   90.00
#
_symmetry.space_group_name_H-M   'P 1'
#
loop_
_entity.id
_entity.type
_entity.pdbx_description
1 polymer ?
#
loop_
_entity_poly.entity_id
_entity_poly.type
_entity_poly.pdbx_seq_one_letter_code
_entity_poly.pdbx_strand_id
1 'polypeptide(L)'
;MTDPIPSERFAGAVPALGSELRVHRDRLEYDPGGLRGLVGGSKAVDIGEIDLVVRRDGRLDRLLGAGSYDLVRSGEPTVRLYHLADTDEVERALGGRVPAPRDRVEAVDEAEARAALQRRRVAWRRWPDDEPLPRTAVVTDPDLAERLHVEVEIERPEVTRAEDARPSGVTAADFENGNFPGGGGGGDADFTGGTSRHSPGLASNEGGAEKNVGSESTGDI
;
A
#
# COMPACT_ATOMS: atom_id res chain seq x y z
N MET A 1 -28.19 20.76 -6.71
CA MET A 1 -27.07 20.87 -5.75
C MET A 1 -27.46 19.97 -4.59
N THR A 2 -27.00 18.72 -4.65
CA THR A 2 -27.48 17.66 -3.74
C THR A 2 -26.70 17.76 -2.46
N ASP A 3 -27.38 18.05 -1.34
CA ASP A 3 -26.79 17.96 -0.01
C ASP A 3 -26.17 16.56 0.18
N PRO A 4 -24.91 16.44 0.65
CA PRO A 4 -24.39 15.15 1.04
C PRO A 4 -25.21 14.63 2.23
N ILE A 5 -25.79 13.44 2.04
CA ILE A 5 -26.54 12.66 3.03
C ILE A 5 -25.75 12.60 4.35
N PRO A 6 -26.39 12.65 5.54
CA PRO A 6 -25.70 12.83 6.81
C PRO A 6 -24.61 11.78 6.99
N SER A 7 -23.37 12.26 7.04
CA SER A 7 -22.21 11.52 7.48
C SER A 7 -22.35 11.29 8.99
N GLU A 8 -22.58 10.05 9.40
CA GLU A 8 -22.37 9.66 10.79
C GLU A 8 -20.87 9.77 11.09
N ARG A 9 -20.45 10.92 11.62
CA ARG A 9 -19.10 11.11 12.15
C ARG A 9 -19.02 10.43 13.52
N PHE A 10 -18.54 9.19 13.52
CA PHE A 10 -18.14 8.53 14.76
C PHE A 10 -16.63 8.58 14.87
N ALA A 11 -16.15 9.52 15.68
CA ALA A 11 -14.74 9.81 15.91
C ALA A 11 -14.31 9.19 17.24
N GLY A 12 -13.79 7.96 17.20
CA GLY A 12 -13.07 7.35 18.32
C GLY A 12 -11.70 8.01 18.45
N ALA A 13 -11.65 9.24 18.97
CA ALA A 13 -10.41 10.01 19.05
C ALA A 13 -9.74 9.88 20.41
N VAL A 14 -8.47 9.47 20.45
CA VAL A 14 -7.66 9.57 21.67
C VAL A 14 -7.16 11.00 21.80
N PRO A 15 -7.57 11.76 22.85
CA PRO A 15 -7.26 13.20 22.96
C PRO A 15 -5.77 13.53 22.96
N ALA A 16 -4.91 12.61 23.40
CA ALA A 16 -3.46 12.79 23.45
C ALA A 16 -2.73 12.51 22.13
N LEU A 17 -3.35 11.77 21.21
CA LEU A 17 -2.74 11.34 19.95
C LEU A 17 -3.39 11.98 18.73
N GLY A 18 -4.65 12.41 18.85
CA GLY A 18 -5.40 13.06 17.78
C GLY A 18 -5.72 12.13 16.61
N SER A 19 -5.63 10.81 16.81
CA SER A 19 -6.11 9.81 15.85
C SER A 19 -7.63 9.95 15.70
N GLU A 20 -8.14 9.87 14.49
CA GLU A 20 -9.57 9.95 14.19
C GLU A 20 -9.93 8.90 13.14
N LEU A 21 -10.94 8.09 13.41
CA LEU A 21 -11.61 7.26 12.41
C LEU A 21 -12.91 7.96 12.03
N ARG A 22 -13.24 7.99 10.74
CA ARG A 22 -14.53 8.43 10.22
C ARG A 22 -15.10 7.32 9.35
N VAL A 23 -16.33 6.92 9.66
CA VAL A 23 -17.00 5.82 8.98
C VAL A 23 -18.09 6.41 8.07
N HIS A 24 -17.85 6.43 6.77
CA HIS A 24 -18.84 6.84 5.79
C HIS A 24 -19.68 5.65 5.34
N ARG A 25 -20.63 5.91 4.43
CA ARG A 25 -21.51 4.86 3.91
C ARG A 25 -20.74 3.81 3.08
N ASP A 26 -19.75 4.26 2.33
CA ASP A 26 -19.03 3.50 1.30
C ASP A 26 -17.52 3.41 1.58
N ARG A 27 -16.98 4.28 2.45
CA ARG A 27 -15.55 4.31 2.78
C ARG A 27 -15.27 4.59 4.25
N LEU A 28 -14.08 4.23 4.69
CA LEU A 28 -13.48 4.61 5.95
C LEU A 28 -12.39 5.65 5.69
N GLU A 29 -12.35 6.71 6.49
CA GLU A 29 -11.22 7.64 6.53
C GLU A 29 -10.56 7.54 7.90
N TYR A 30 -9.24 7.36 7.90
CA TYR A 30 -8.44 7.31 9.12
C TYR A 30 -7.37 8.37 9.08
N ASP A 31 -7.42 9.28 10.04
CA ASP A 31 -6.35 10.21 10.33
C ASP A 31 -5.55 9.68 11.52
N PRO A 32 -4.27 9.31 11.36
CA PRO A 32 -3.47 8.85 12.47
C PRO A 32 -3.11 9.95 13.49
N GLY A 33 -3.33 11.23 13.17
CA GLY A 33 -3.01 12.33 14.06
C GLY A 33 -1.50 12.50 14.34
N GLY A 34 -1.17 13.56 15.07
CA GLY A 34 0.19 13.85 15.54
C GLY A 34 1.26 13.85 14.43
N LEU A 35 2.50 13.47 14.78
CA LEU A 35 3.62 13.40 13.84
C LEU A 35 3.36 12.41 12.69
N ARG A 36 2.55 11.37 12.92
CA ARG A 36 2.26 10.35 11.90
C ARG A 36 1.30 10.89 10.84
N GLY A 37 0.31 11.69 11.22
CA GLY A 37 -0.58 12.40 10.30
C GLY A 37 0.18 13.40 9.44
N LEU A 38 1.18 14.09 10.01
CA LEU A 38 2.01 15.05 9.27
C LEU A 38 2.88 14.40 8.17
N VAL A 39 3.37 13.17 8.41
CA VAL A 39 4.25 12.47 7.46
C VAL A 39 3.47 11.59 6.49
N GLY A 40 2.43 10.90 6.97
CA GLY A 40 1.71 9.87 6.22
C GLY A 40 0.35 10.29 5.68
N GLY A 41 -0.20 11.42 6.13
CA GLY A 41 -1.54 11.87 5.78
C GLY A 41 -2.66 10.95 6.26
N SER A 42 -3.89 11.34 5.93
CA SER A 42 -5.09 10.53 6.12
C SER A 42 -5.14 9.38 5.11
N LYS A 43 -5.67 8.22 5.53
CA LYS A 43 -5.91 7.06 4.66
C LYS A 43 -7.40 6.91 4.41
N ALA A 44 -7.80 6.75 3.16
CA ALA A 44 -9.15 6.36 2.79
C ALA A 44 -9.17 4.91 2.29
N VAL A 45 -10.15 4.12 2.72
CA VAL A 45 -10.31 2.72 2.33
C VAL A 45 -11.78 2.45 2.02
N ASP A 46 -12.08 1.88 0.86
CA ASP A 46 -13.44 1.53 0.51
C ASP A 46 -13.94 0.33 1.33
N ILE A 47 -15.14 0.43 1.89
CA ILE A 47 -15.72 -0.58 2.78
C ILE A 47 -15.88 -1.93 2.07
N GLY A 48 -16.17 -1.91 0.76
CA GLY A 48 -16.30 -3.13 -0.05
C GLY A 48 -14.99 -3.89 -0.26
N GLU A 49 -13.83 -3.25 -0.08
CA GLU A 49 -12.51 -3.87 -0.20
C GLU A 49 -12.06 -4.55 1.09
N ILE A 50 -12.60 -4.14 2.23
CA ILE A 50 -12.25 -4.69 3.54
C ILE A 50 -12.86 -6.09 3.62
N ASP A 51 -12.03 -7.12 3.80
CA ASP A 51 -12.46 -8.49 4.03
C ASP A 51 -12.69 -8.80 5.49
N LEU A 52 -11.83 -8.28 6.35
CA LEU A 52 -11.86 -8.52 7.78
C LEU A 52 -11.25 -7.32 8.51
N VAL A 53 -11.76 -7.06 9.71
CA VAL A 53 -11.15 -6.16 10.68
C VAL A 53 -10.67 -7.00 11.84
N VAL A 54 -9.38 -6.96 12.15
CA VAL A 54 -8.79 -7.72 13.25
C VAL A 54 -8.34 -6.77 14.35
N ARG A 55 -8.84 -6.94 15.57
CA ARG A 55 -8.41 -6.14 16.73
C ARG A 55 -7.00 -6.54 17.16
N ARG A 56 -6.19 -5.52 17.46
CA ARG A 56 -4.79 -5.61 17.84
C ARG A 56 -4.52 -4.79 19.07
N ASP A 57 -4.71 -5.38 20.24
CA ASP A 57 -4.43 -4.67 21.48
C ASP A 57 -2.93 -4.72 21.82
N GLY A 58 -2.23 -3.64 21.50
CA GLY A 58 -0.85 -3.44 21.90
C GLY A 58 -0.72 -3.04 23.38
N ARG A 59 0.52 -3.08 23.89
CA ARG A 59 0.81 -2.60 25.26
C ARG A 59 0.43 -1.13 25.45
N LEU A 60 0.66 -0.30 24.44
CA LEU A 60 0.31 1.12 24.47
C LEU A 60 -1.20 1.33 24.44
N ASP A 61 -1.94 0.52 23.69
CA ASP A 61 -3.40 0.57 23.61
C ASP A 61 -4.03 0.33 24.98
N ARG A 62 -3.55 -0.69 25.71
CA ARG A 62 -3.99 -0.97 27.09
C ARG A 62 -3.69 0.16 28.06
N LEU A 63 -2.56 0.85 27.90
CA LEU A 63 -2.18 1.99 28.74
C LEU A 63 -3.10 3.19 28.50
N LEU A 64 -3.57 3.37 27.26
CA LEU A 64 -4.38 4.51 26.84
C LEU A 64 -5.89 4.23 26.90
N GLY A 65 -6.31 2.99 27.21
CA GLY A 65 -7.71 2.58 27.06
C GLY A 65 -8.19 2.63 25.60
N ALA A 66 -7.26 2.46 24.66
CA ALA A 66 -7.52 2.50 23.22
C ALA A 66 -7.44 1.09 22.62
N GLY A 67 -7.75 0.97 21.33
CA GLY A 67 -7.54 -0.24 20.53
C GLY A 67 -6.92 0.07 19.17
N SER A 68 -6.08 -0.83 18.67
CA SER A 68 -5.61 -0.78 17.28
C SER A 68 -6.31 -1.87 16.46
N TYR A 69 -6.44 -1.67 15.15
CA TYR A 69 -7.16 -2.57 14.26
C TYR A 69 -6.42 -2.73 12.93
N ASP A 70 -6.41 -3.94 12.39
CA ASP A 70 -5.90 -4.26 11.07
C ASP A 70 -7.08 -4.43 10.10
N LEU A 71 -7.14 -3.61 9.05
CA LEU A 71 -8.06 -3.75 7.94
C LEU A 71 -7.43 -4.67 6.89
N VAL A 72 -7.86 -5.93 6.87
CA VAL A 72 -7.39 -6.96 5.94
C VAL A 72 -8.17 -6.83 4.64
N ARG A 73 -7.44 -6.81 3.52
CA ARG A 73 -7.99 -6.63 2.17
C ARG A 73 -7.39 -7.65 1.23
N SER A 74 -8.19 -8.22 0.34
CA SER A 74 -7.70 -9.22 -0.61
C SER A 74 -6.84 -8.59 -1.70
N GLY A 75 -5.58 -9.04 -1.80
CA GLY A 75 -4.64 -8.61 -2.84
C GLY A 75 -4.02 -7.23 -2.58
N GLU A 76 -4.35 -6.60 -1.46
CA GLU A 76 -3.90 -5.26 -1.08
C GLU A 76 -3.20 -5.28 0.29
N PRO A 77 -2.25 -4.38 0.56
CA PRO A 77 -1.62 -4.28 1.87
C PRO A 77 -2.63 -4.00 2.98
N THR A 78 -2.46 -4.66 4.13
CA THR A 78 -3.25 -4.40 5.34
C THR A 78 -3.10 -2.96 5.80
N VAL A 79 -4.22 -2.29 6.09
CA VAL A 79 -4.22 -0.92 6.63
C VAL A 79 -4.42 -0.98 8.13
N ARG A 80 -3.43 -0.52 8.89
CA ARG A 80 -3.49 -0.50 10.35
C ARG A 80 -3.99 0.85 10.87
N LEU A 81 -5.05 0.78 11.67
CA LEU A 81 -5.63 1.84 12.47
C LEU A 81 -5.02 1.76 13.87
N TYR A 82 -4.51 2.85 14.40
CA TYR A 82 -3.79 2.84 15.67
C TYR A 82 -4.50 3.70 16.68
N HIS A 83 -4.53 3.23 17.92
CA HIS A 83 -4.90 4.04 19.08
C HIS A 83 -6.27 4.72 18.89
N LEU A 84 -7.30 3.96 18.54
CA LEU A 84 -8.67 4.46 18.51
C LEU A 84 -9.27 4.38 19.90
N ALA A 85 -9.91 5.46 20.34
CA ALA A 85 -10.67 5.47 21.58
C ALA A 85 -12.02 4.78 21.39
N ASP A 86 -12.69 4.47 22.50
CA ASP A 86 -14.06 3.94 22.52
C ASP A 86 -14.20 2.68 21.62
N THR A 87 -13.41 1.66 21.93
CA THR A 87 -13.31 0.43 21.14
C THR A 87 -14.66 -0.24 20.88
N ASP A 88 -15.57 -0.24 21.85
CA ASP A 88 -16.94 -0.77 21.68
C ASP A 88 -17.73 -0.01 20.60
N GLU A 89 -17.54 1.29 20.49
CA GLU A 89 -18.18 2.12 19.47
C GLU A 89 -17.55 1.92 18.09
N VAL A 90 -16.22 1.85 18.05
CA VAL A 90 -15.47 1.51 16.83
C VAL A 90 -15.90 0.15 16.29
N GLU A 91 -15.96 -0.87 17.13
CA GLU A 91 -16.36 -2.23 16.75
C GLU A 91 -17.82 -2.29 16.29
N ARG A 92 -18.71 -1.55 16.96
CA ARG A 92 -20.11 -1.42 16.54
C ARG A 92 -20.22 -0.74 15.17
N ALA A 93 -19.48 0.35 14.95
CA ALA A 93 -19.50 1.08 13.70
C ALA A 93 -18.94 0.24 12.54
N LEU A 94 -17.80 -0.43 12.75
CA LEU A 94 -17.19 -1.30 11.75
C LEU A 94 -18.06 -2.54 11.49
N GLY A 95 -18.60 -3.17 12.53
CA GLY A 95 -19.46 -4.34 12.42
C GLY A 95 -20.80 -4.06 11.72
N GLY A 96 -21.33 -2.83 11.85
CA GLY A 96 -22.56 -2.42 11.16
C GLY A 96 -22.36 -1.97 9.72
N ARG A 97 -21.11 -1.71 9.29
CA ARG A 97 -20.80 -1.11 7.98
C ARG A 97 -20.03 -2.04 7.06
N VAL A 98 -19.04 -2.76 7.59
CA VAL A 98 -18.27 -3.74 6.84
C VAL A 98 -19.11 -5.01 6.66
N PRO A 99 -19.37 -5.47 5.41
CA PRO A 99 -20.20 -6.64 5.18
C PRO A 99 -19.63 -7.87 5.88
N ALA A 100 -20.47 -8.61 6.61
CA ALA A 100 -20.04 -9.85 7.22
C ALA A 100 -19.63 -10.87 6.14
N PRO A 101 -18.73 -11.82 6.46
CA PRO A 101 -18.21 -12.77 5.47
C PRO A 101 -19.32 -13.59 4.80
N ARG A 102 -20.30 -14.05 5.59
CA ARG A 102 -21.43 -14.83 5.07
C ARG A 102 -22.34 -14.01 4.17
N ASP A 103 -22.48 -12.71 4.40
CA ASP A 103 -23.33 -11.84 3.58
C ASP A 103 -22.74 -11.59 2.18
N ARG A 104 -21.47 -11.95 1.95
CA ARG A 104 -20.77 -11.76 0.66
C ARG A 104 -20.98 -12.92 -0.30
N VAL A 105 -21.49 -14.04 0.19
CA VAL A 105 -21.62 -15.27 -0.59
C VAL A 105 -23.02 -15.83 -0.42
N GLU A 106 -23.65 -16.13 -1.54
CA GLU A 106 -24.89 -16.90 -1.55
C GLU A 106 -24.51 -18.38 -1.38
N ALA A 107 -24.57 -18.86 -0.14
CA ALA A 107 -24.27 -20.25 0.21
C ALA A 107 -25.22 -20.72 1.31
N VAL A 108 -25.64 -21.98 1.25
CA VAL A 108 -26.63 -22.54 2.19
C VAL A 108 -25.96 -23.04 3.47
N ASP A 109 -24.74 -23.57 3.35
CA ASP A 109 -23.96 -24.07 4.48
C ASP A 109 -22.58 -23.39 4.62
N GLU A 110 -21.93 -23.63 5.76
CA GLU A 110 -20.67 -22.97 6.11
C GLU A 110 -19.49 -23.42 5.25
N ALA A 111 -19.43 -24.70 4.89
CA ALA A 111 -18.33 -25.25 4.10
C ALA A 111 -18.34 -24.66 2.69
N GLU A 112 -19.54 -24.56 2.09
CA GLU A 112 -19.75 -23.91 0.80
C GLU A 112 -19.42 -22.40 0.88
N ALA A 113 -19.89 -21.71 1.93
CA ALA A 113 -19.58 -20.30 2.14
C ALA A 113 -18.07 -20.06 2.25
N ARG A 114 -17.35 -20.89 3.01
CA ARG A 114 -15.90 -20.81 3.18
C ARG A 114 -15.19 -21.06 1.85
N ALA A 115 -15.55 -22.11 1.13
CA ALA A 115 -14.96 -22.42 -0.17
C ALA A 115 -15.24 -21.30 -1.22
N ALA A 116 -16.41 -20.67 -1.17
CA ALA A 116 -16.73 -19.54 -2.03
C ALA A 116 -15.88 -18.30 -1.69
N LEU A 117 -15.69 -17.98 -0.41
CA LEU A 117 -14.84 -16.89 0.05
C LEU A 117 -13.37 -17.12 -0.34
N GLN A 118 -12.81 -18.30 -0.05
CA GLN A 118 -11.42 -18.66 -0.37
C GLN A 118 -11.11 -18.56 -1.88
N ARG A 119 -12.08 -18.90 -2.73
CA ARG A 119 -11.95 -18.76 -4.19
C ARG A 119 -11.93 -17.29 -4.63
N ARG A 120 -12.81 -16.46 -4.07
CA ARG A 120 -13.04 -15.07 -4.52
C ARG A 120 -12.12 -14.03 -3.85
N ARG A 121 -11.59 -14.34 -2.67
CA ARG A 121 -10.92 -13.37 -1.80
C ARG A 121 -9.67 -14.00 -1.18
N VAL A 122 -8.51 -13.45 -1.50
CA VAL A 122 -7.19 -13.95 -1.07
C VAL A 122 -7.07 -13.98 0.46
N ALA A 123 -7.63 -12.98 1.16
CA ALA A 123 -7.58 -12.89 2.62
C ALA A 123 -8.14 -14.15 3.31
N TRP A 124 -9.17 -14.77 2.75
CA TRP A 124 -9.85 -15.92 3.34
C TRP A 124 -9.13 -17.24 3.15
N ARG A 125 -8.12 -17.31 2.27
CA ARG A 125 -7.30 -18.53 2.07
C ARG A 125 -6.43 -18.87 3.26
N ARG A 126 -6.18 -17.88 4.12
CA ARG A 126 -5.43 -18.01 5.38
C ARG A 126 -6.34 -18.14 6.60
N TRP A 127 -7.66 -18.17 6.39
CA TRP A 127 -8.58 -18.38 7.49
C TRP A 127 -8.40 -19.81 8.03
N PRO A 128 -8.27 -20.00 9.36
CA PRO A 128 -8.05 -21.33 9.90
C PRO A 128 -9.19 -22.30 9.58
N ASP A 129 -8.85 -23.52 9.16
CA ASP A 129 -9.84 -24.54 8.77
C ASP A 129 -10.69 -25.03 9.94
N ASP A 130 -10.15 -24.98 11.16
CA ASP A 130 -10.82 -25.33 12.41
C ASP A 130 -11.72 -24.21 12.95
N GLU A 131 -11.57 -22.97 12.44
CA GLU A 131 -12.29 -21.80 12.96
C GLU A 131 -13.55 -21.51 12.12
N PRO A 132 -14.75 -21.43 12.72
CA PRO A 132 -15.95 -21.07 11.98
C PRO A 132 -15.82 -19.69 11.32
N LEU A 133 -16.55 -19.48 10.22
CA LEU A 133 -16.60 -18.14 9.61
C LEU A 133 -17.18 -17.13 10.62
N PRO A 134 -16.54 -15.96 10.80
CA PRO A 134 -17.00 -15.03 11.81
C PRO A 134 -18.35 -14.45 11.38
N ARG A 135 -19.24 -14.25 12.35
CA ARG A 135 -20.60 -13.72 12.11
C ARG A 135 -20.59 -12.23 11.79
N THR A 136 -19.52 -11.55 12.20
CA THR A 136 -19.26 -10.13 11.95
C THR A 136 -17.96 -10.01 11.19
N ALA A 137 -17.78 -8.89 10.47
CA ALA A 137 -16.49 -8.60 9.83
C ALA A 137 -15.39 -8.23 10.84
N VAL A 138 -15.74 -7.97 12.10
CA VAL A 138 -14.81 -7.62 13.17
C VAL A 138 -14.48 -8.85 14.00
N VAL A 139 -13.19 -9.15 14.13
CA VAL A 139 -12.62 -10.24 14.94
C VAL A 139 -11.87 -9.61 16.12
N THR A 140 -12.34 -9.91 17.33
CA THR A 140 -11.80 -9.35 18.58
C THR A 140 -11.11 -10.39 19.46
N ASP A 141 -11.26 -11.67 19.14
CA ASP A 141 -10.59 -12.75 19.86
C ASP A 141 -9.06 -12.61 19.73
N PRO A 142 -8.33 -12.48 20.85
CA PRO A 142 -6.91 -12.16 20.83
C PRO A 142 -6.06 -13.31 20.28
N ASP A 143 -6.44 -14.57 20.53
CA ASP A 143 -5.69 -15.75 20.11
C ASP A 143 -5.84 -15.95 18.59
N LEU A 144 -7.06 -15.82 18.07
CA LEU A 144 -7.34 -15.84 16.64
C LEU A 144 -6.70 -14.66 15.93
N ALA A 145 -6.75 -13.46 16.52
CA ALA A 145 -6.05 -12.31 15.98
C ALA A 145 -4.55 -12.63 15.85
N GLU A 146 -3.89 -13.12 16.89
CA GLU A 146 -2.46 -13.47 16.86
C GLU A 146 -2.14 -14.48 15.76
N ARG A 147 -2.93 -15.55 15.62
CA ARG A 147 -2.80 -16.53 14.51
C ARG A 147 -2.83 -15.85 13.14
N LEU A 148 -3.79 -14.96 12.92
CA LEU A 148 -3.93 -14.20 11.67
C LEU A 148 -2.79 -13.18 11.45
N HIS A 149 -1.99 -12.85 12.48
CA HIS A 149 -0.85 -11.92 12.35
C HIS A 149 0.39 -12.60 11.79
N VAL A 150 0.73 -13.74 12.39
CA VAL A 150 2.00 -14.45 12.15
C VAL A 150 2.08 -14.85 10.67
N GLU A 151 0.95 -15.15 10.04
CA GLU A 151 0.88 -15.50 8.63
C GLU A 151 0.95 -14.30 7.66
N VAL A 152 0.82 -13.06 8.14
CA VAL A 152 0.93 -11.84 7.32
C VAL A 152 2.37 -11.29 7.33
N GLU A 153 3.12 -11.51 8.40
CA GLU A 153 4.51 -11.03 8.53
C GLU A 153 5.51 -11.85 7.67
N ILE A 154 5.19 -13.12 7.37
CA ILE A 154 6.05 -14.03 6.58
C ILE A 154 6.05 -13.69 5.07
N GLU A 155 5.16 -12.83 4.59
CA GLU A 155 5.11 -12.36 3.19
C GLU A 155 5.53 -10.88 3.01
N ARG A 156 6.41 -10.36 3.86
CA ARG A 156 7.43 -9.48 3.27
C ARG A 156 8.40 -10.43 2.57
N PRO A 157 8.51 -10.44 1.23
CA PRO A 157 9.79 -10.82 0.67
C PRO A 157 10.77 -9.84 1.30
N GLU A 158 11.52 -10.29 2.30
CA GLU A 158 12.85 -9.78 2.47
C GLU A 158 13.42 -9.85 1.06
N VAL A 159 13.64 -8.69 0.45
CA VAL A 159 14.51 -8.62 -0.70
C VAL A 159 15.87 -8.95 -0.13
N THR A 160 16.11 -10.25 0.10
CA THR A 160 17.43 -10.80 0.22
C THR A 160 18.05 -10.48 -1.11
N ARG A 161 18.89 -9.46 -1.12
CA ARG A 161 19.77 -9.09 -2.23
C ARG A 161 20.86 -10.15 -2.41
N ALA A 162 20.45 -11.41 -2.44
CA ALA A 162 21.25 -12.59 -2.39
C ALA A 162 20.52 -13.64 -3.22
N GLU A 163 20.40 -13.37 -4.52
CA GLU A 163 20.28 -14.35 -5.61
C GLU A 163 20.15 -13.60 -6.95
N ASP A 164 21.13 -12.74 -7.24
CA ASP A 164 21.58 -12.56 -8.61
C ASP A 164 22.92 -13.29 -8.74
N ALA A 165 22.85 -14.61 -8.59
CA ALA A 165 23.95 -15.51 -8.91
C ALA A 165 24.02 -15.68 -10.44
N ARG A 166 24.30 -14.59 -11.14
CA ARG A 166 25.00 -14.65 -12.41
C ARG A 166 26.48 -14.48 -12.07
N PRO A 167 27.38 -15.38 -12.47
CA PRO A 167 28.80 -15.16 -12.26
C PRO A 167 29.23 -13.98 -13.12
N SER A 168 29.21 -12.77 -12.55
CA SER A 168 29.87 -11.60 -13.11
C SER A 168 31.36 -11.77 -12.84
N GLY A 169 31.98 -12.65 -13.64
CA GLY A 169 33.42 -12.85 -13.67
C GLY A 169 34.08 -11.76 -14.50
N VAL A 170 34.06 -10.53 -13.99
CA VAL A 170 34.94 -9.46 -14.48
C VAL A 170 35.51 -8.76 -13.26
N THR A 171 36.75 -9.08 -12.95
CA THR A 171 37.52 -8.38 -11.94
C THR A 171 38.16 -7.15 -12.56
N ALA A 172 38.52 -6.14 -11.74
CA ALA A 172 39.25 -4.97 -12.23
C ALA A 172 40.59 -5.34 -12.91
N ALA A 173 41.14 -6.52 -12.61
CA ALA A 173 42.33 -7.06 -13.26
C ALA A 173 42.10 -7.57 -14.70
N ASP A 174 40.85 -7.84 -15.09
CA ASP A 174 40.54 -8.34 -16.44
C ASP A 174 40.52 -7.21 -17.49
N PHE A 175 40.25 -5.96 -17.07
CA PHE A 175 40.31 -4.79 -17.94
C PHE A 175 41.75 -4.40 -18.34
N GLU A 176 42.73 -4.65 -17.46
CA GLU A 176 44.15 -4.38 -17.77
C GLU A 176 44.77 -5.46 -18.67
N ASN A 177 44.24 -6.69 -18.66
CA ASN A 177 44.81 -7.83 -19.38
C ASN A 177 44.11 -8.17 -20.71
N GLY A 178 43.07 -7.43 -21.11
CA GLY A 178 42.46 -7.51 -22.45
C GLY A 178 41.81 -8.85 -22.82
N ASN A 179 41.47 -9.68 -21.83
CA ASN A 179 40.98 -11.05 -22.07
C ASN A 179 39.45 -11.12 -21.93
N PHE A 180 38.72 -10.86 -23.02
CA PHE A 180 37.27 -11.03 -23.06
C PHE A 180 36.89 -12.42 -23.59
N PRO A 181 36.01 -13.18 -22.90
CA PRO A 181 35.48 -14.42 -23.43
C PRO A 181 34.55 -14.12 -24.62
N GLY A 182 34.97 -14.58 -25.81
CA GLY A 182 34.27 -14.38 -27.07
C GLY A 182 32.91 -15.08 -27.13
N GLY A 183 31.88 -14.33 -27.50
CA GLY A 183 30.61 -14.85 -27.99
C GLY A 183 30.58 -14.81 -29.51
N GLY A 184 30.94 -15.92 -30.16
CA GLY A 184 30.70 -16.14 -31.58
C GLY A 184 29.28 -16.68 -31.80
N GLY A 185 28.52 -16.05 -32.69
CA GLY A 185 27.20 -16.51 -33.11
C GLY A 185 26.59 -15.56 -34.13
N GLY A 186 26.95 -15.73 -35.40
CA GLY A 186 26.35 -15.02 -36.53
C GLY A 186 24.97 -15.57 -36.88
N GLY A 187 24.11 -14.69 -37.40
CA GLY A 187 22.78 -15.02 -37.90
C GLY A 187 22.03 -13.76 -38.30
N ASP A 188 21.99 -13.52 -39.61
CA ASP A 188 21.24 -12.54 -40.39
C ASP A 188 20.17 -11.70 -39.66
N ALA A 189 20.42 -10.39 -39.59
CA ALA A 189 19.37 -9.39 -39.55
C ALA A 189 19.51 -8.51 -40.80
N ASP A 190 18.66 -8.82 -41.80
CA ASP A 190 18.30 -7.95 -42.89
C ASP A 190 17.90 -6.57 -42.36
N PHE A 191 18.81 -5.60 -42.47
CA PHE A 191 18.47 -4.18 -42.40
C PHE A 191 18.80 -3.54 -43.75
N THR A 192 17.92 -3.77 -44.73
CA THR A 192 17.96 -3.12 -46.03
C THR A 192 16.92 -1.99 -46.10
N GLY A 193 17.42 -0.80 -46.41
CA GLY A 193 16.63 0.37 -46.82
C GLY A 193 16.67 1.51 -45.79
N GLY A 194 17.35 2.63 -46.01
CA GLY A 194 18.10 3.12 -47.15
C GLY A 194 18.54 4.56 -46.84
N THR A 195 19.80 4.86 -47.15
CA THR A 195 20.31 6.03 -47.91
C THR A 195 19.39 7.27 -47.99
N SER A 196 19.82 8.52 -47.90
CA SER A 196 21.12 9.19 -47.92
C SER A 196 20.83 10.69 -47.79
N ARG A 197 21.70 11.46 -47.12
CA ARG A 197 22.44 12.59 -47.75
C ARG A 197 23.21 13.38 -46.71
N HIS A 198 24.53 13.24 -46.79
CA HIS A 198 25.50 14.22 -46.34
C HIS A 198 25.31 15.55 -47.08
N SER A 199 25.49 16.66 -46.37
CA SER A 199 26.35 17.74 -46.87
C SER A 199 27.06 18.40 -45.67
N PRO A 200 28.40 18.53 -45.72
CA PRO A 200 29.24 19.07 -44.64
C PRO A 200 29.42 20.58 -44.79
N GLY A 201 29.48 21.30 -43.66
CA GLY A 201 29.68 22.74 -43.65
C GLY A 201 30.34 23.21 -42.36
N LEU A 202 31.67 23.25 -42.41
CA LEU A 202 32.60 24.21 -41.79
C LEU A 202 32.42 24.64 -40.32
N ALA A 203 33.54 24.45 -39.62
CA ALA A 203 33.90 25.03 -38.33
C ALA A 203 33.78 26.57 -38.29
N SER A 204 33.52 27.10 -37.09
CA SER A 204 34.51 27.92 -36.38
C SER A 204 34.08 28.20 -34.93
N ASN A 205 35.06 28.07 -34.03
CA ASN A 205 35.07 28.59 -32.67
C ASN A 205 35.09 30.14 -32.66
N GLU A 206 34.85 30.69 -31.46
CA GLU A 206 35.03 32.07 -30.97
C GLU A 206 33.68 32.62 -30.52
N GLY A 207 33.41 32.78 -29.22
CA GLY A 207 34.19 33.56 -28.26
C GLY A 207 33.48 34.90 -28.06
N GLY A 208 33.04 35.23 -26.84
CA GLY A 208 32.45 36.54 -26.57
C GLY A 208 31.50 36.60 -25.40
N ALA A 209 32.06 36.87 -24.22
CA ALA A 209 31.33 37.32 -23.06
C ALA A 209 30.86 38.76 -23.28
N GLU A 210 29.59 39.08 -23.02
CA GLU A 210 29.18 40.46 -22.72
C GLU A 210 28.08 40.52 -21.65
N LYS A 211 28.42 41.25 -20.59
CA LYS A 211 27.53 41.83 -19.58
C LYS A 211 26.73 42.97 -20.22
N ASN A 212 25.51 43.21 -19.74
CA ASN A 212 24.82 44.51 -19.65
C ASN A 212 23.63 44.30 -18.68
N VAL A 213 23.65 44.75 -17.42
CA VAL A 213 23.48 46.11 -16.89
C VAL A 213 22.26 46.85 -17.46
N GLY A 214 21.17 46.80 -16.69
CA GLY A 214 20.38 47.96 -16.22
C GLY A 214 19.56 48.76 -17.23
N SER A 215 18.25 48.89 -16.95
CA SER A 215 17.64 50.19 -16.64
C SER A 215 16.21 50.03 -16.10
N GLU A 216 15.95 50.81 -15.05
CA GLU A 216 14.69 51.06 -14.38
C GLU A 216 13.57 51.55 -15.32
N SER A 217 12.31 51.29 -14.93
CA SER A 217 11.27 52.30 -15.08
C SER A 217 10.26 52.16 -13.94
N THR A 218 10.43 53.04 -12.97
CA THR A 218 9.46 53.39 -11.92
C THR A 218 8.34 54.20 -12.59
N GLY A 219 7.11 53.70 -12.50
CA GLY A 219 5.90 54.40 -12.91
C GLY A 219 5.02 54.63 -11.69
N ASP A 220 4.83 55.90 -11.36
CA ASP A 220 4.23 56.45 -10.15
C ASP A 220 2.75 56.86 -10.42
N ILE A 221 1.97 56.96 -9.32
CA ILE A 221 0.63 57.56 -9.13
C ILE A 221 -0.61 56.81 -9.67
#